data_AF-A8FHG5-F1
#
_entry.id   AF-A8FHG5-F1
#
_cell.length_a   1.000
_cell.length_b   1.000
_cell.length_c   1.000
_cell.angle_alpha   90.00
_cell.angle_beta   90.00
_cell.angle_gamma   90.00
#
_symmetry.space_group_name_H-M   'P 1'
#
loop_
_entity.id
_entity.type
_entity.pdbx_description
1 polymer ?
#
loop_
_entity_poly.entity_id
_entity_poly.type
_entity_poly.pdbx_seq_one_letter_code
_entity_poly.pdbx_strand_id
1 'polypeptide(L)'
;MKTNKKTMISIFLLVLTLMLSTACGKNETVNGSASDKEPAKIEKMTDKEYASWYKGYLKRFEDRVMPFFFSLVPMDDRYDKEWASELEKKIDSLRELLNEAKENENKVPDTYKKANSYLVKTYDNLEPIFKDILKVAKQDKVDGDDLNFVDSRMTKALEDMVHAKAEVTKINDEKASEKPKSK
;
A
#
# COMPACT_ATOMS: atom_id res chain seq x y z
N MET A 1 30.40 3.44 -9.47
CA MET A 1 29.05 3.86 -9.02
C MET A 1 28.40 2.68 -8.34
N LYS A 2 28.10 2.80 -7.04
CA LYS A 2 27.52 1.74 -6.21
C LYS A 2 26.21 1.22 -6.81
N THR A 3 26.07 -0.11 -6.86
CA THR A 3 25.08 -0.90 -7.60
C THR A 3 23.63 -0.53 -7.25
N ASN A 4 23.36 -0.19 -5.99
CA ASN A 4 22.02 0.15 -5.49
C ASN A 4 21.32 1.34 -6.14
N LYS A 5 22.06 2.34 -6.63
CA LYS A 5 21.45 3.49 -7.34
C LYS A 5 20.82 3.08 -8.67
N LYS A 6 21.28 1.98 -9.29
CA LYS A 6 20.68 1.44 -10.53
C LYS A 6 19.57 0.44 -10.25
N THR A 7 19.67 -0.30 -9.14
CA THR A 7 18.72 -1.37 -8.78
C THR A 7 17.34 -0.81 -8.42
N MET A 8 17.25 0.24 -7.58
CA MET A 8 15.95 0.80 -7.16
C MET A 8 15.11 1.49 -8.26
N ILE A 9 15.64 1.67 -9.47
CA ILE A 9 14.95 2.37 -10.57
C ILE A 9 13.62 1.66 -10.91
N SER A 10 13.59 0.32 -10.90
CA SER A 10 12.40 -0.47 -11.19
C SER A 10 11.28 -0.18 -10.20
N ILE A 11 11.60 -0.09 -8.90
CA ILE A 11 10.63 0.27 -7.88
C ILE A 11 10.18 1.73 -8.03
N PHE A 12 11.10 2.66 -8.29
CA PHE A 12 10.73 4.07 -8.51
C PHE A 12 9.74 4.22 -9.67
N LEU A 13 9.91 3.49 -10.77
CA LEU A 13 8.98 3.47 -11.91
C LEU A 13 7.62 2.86 -11.55
N LEU A 14 7.59 1.81 -10.73
CA LEU A 14 6.35 1.21 -10.23
C LEU A 14 5.59 2.17 -9.30
N VAL A 15 6.27 2.84 -8.37
CA VAL A 15 5.66 3.83 -7.49
C VAL A 15 5.14 5.03 -8.28
N LEU A 16 5.86 5.48 -9.31
CA LEU A 16 5.38 6.49 -10.24
C LEU A 16 4.11 6.03 -10.99
N THR A 17 4.06 4.78 -11.43
CA THR A 17 2.87 4.20 -12.08
C THR A 17 1.67 4.15 -11.13
N LEU A 18 1.91 3.84 -9.85
CA LEU A 18 0.89 3.94 -8.81
C LEU A 18 0.43 5.40 -8.63
N MET A 19 1.35 6.36 -8.51
CA MET A 19 1.01 7.78 -8.31
C MET A 19 0.27 8.42 -9.49
N LEU A 20 0.57 8.03 -10.74
CA LEU A 20 -0.02 8.65 -11.94
C LEU A 20 -1.49 8.22 -12.19
N SER A 21 -1.95 7.16 -11.52
CA SER A 21 -3.30 6.61 -11.72
C SER A 21 -4.37 7.17 -10.76
N THR A 22 -4.01 8.03 -9.80
CA THR A 22 -4.97 8.65 -8.85
C THR A 22 -5.51 10.02 -9.28
N ALA A 23 -5.12 10.53 -10.46
CA ALA A 23 -5.58 11.81 -10.99
C ALA A 23 -6.97 11.73 -11.67
N CYS A 24 -8.02 11.38 -10.93
CA CYS A 24 -9.37 11.90 -11.19
C CYS A 24 -10.36 11.49 -10.09
N GLY A 25 -10.91 12.47 -9.37
CA GLY A 25 -12.10 12.27 -8.56
C GLY A 25 -12.11 13.17 -7.33
N LYS A 26 -13.04 14.12 -7.29
CA LYS A 26 -13.38 14.91 -6.10
C LYS A 26 -13.64 14.00 -4.89
N ASN A 27 -13.19 14.44 -3.72
CA ASN A 27 -13.49 13.81 -2.44
C ASN A 27 -14.73 14.48 -1.86
N GLU A 28 -15.76 13.71 -1.55
CA GLU A 28 -16.83 14.13 -0.64
C GLU A 28 -16.75 13.28 0.61
N THR A 29 -16.50 13.93 1.74
CA THR A 29 -16.42 13.35 3.07
C THR A 29 -17.85 13.03 3.55
N VAL A 30 -18.12 11.80 3.98
CA VAL A 30 -19.37 11.45 4.68
C VAL A 30 -19.01 10.92 6.06
N ASN A 31 -19.39 11.68 7.08
CA ASN A 31 -19.49 11.23 8.46
C ASN A 31 -20.85 10.54 8.66
N GLY A 32 -20.86 9.40 9.35
CA GLY A 32 -22.09 8.76 9.81
C GLY A 32 -21.85 7.94 11.07
N SER A 33 -22.38 8.42 12.20
CA SER A 33 -22.54 7.68 13.46
C SER A 33 -23.87 6.94 13.47
N ALA A 34 -23.95 5.75 14.06
CA ALA A 34 -24.86 5.42 15.18
C ALA A 34 -24.75 3.94 15.62
N SER A 35 -25.16 3.73 16.89
CA SER A 35 -25.09 2.53 17.74
C SER A 35 -26.36 1.68 17.67
N ASP A 36 -26.27 0.34 17.76
CA ASP A 36 -26.78 -0.50 18.87
C ASP A 36 -26.76 -2.01 18.55
N LYS A 37 -26.60 -2.83 19.60
CA LYS A 37 -26.11 -4.22 19.57
C LYS A 37 -27.21 -5.29 19.44
N GLU A 38 -27.06 -6.14 18.43
CA GLU A 38 -27.44 -7.57 18.38
C GLU A 38 -26.15 -8.39 18.11
N PRO A 39 -26.08 -9.73 18.30
CA PRO A 39 -24.84 -10.48 18.15
C PRO A 39 -24.32 -10.27 16.73
N ALA A 40 -23.18 -9.57 16.62
CA ALA A 40 -22.79 -8.88 15.41
C ALA A 40 -22.54 -9.86 14.26
N LYS A 41 -23.57 -10.07 13.44
CA LYS A 41 -23.36 -10.39 12.03
C LYS A 41 -22.44 -9.28 11.54
N ILE A 42 -21.19 -9.62 11.21
CA ILE A 42 -20.20 -8.62 10.77
C ILE A 42 -20.85 -7.89 9.60
N GLU A 43 -21.24 -6.64 9.83
CA GLU A 43 -21.91 -5.85 8.84
C GLU A 43 -20.87 -5.52 7.77
N LYS A 44 -21.08 -6.08 6.57
CA LYS A 44 -20.24 -5.75 5.42
C LYS A 44 -20.49 -4.28 5.08
N MET A 45 -19.42 -3.57 4.75
CA MET A 45 -19.51 -2.27 4.10
C MET A 45 -20.33 -2.40 2.82
N THR A 46 -21.09 -1.36 2.51
CA THR A 46 -21.65 -1.18 1.17
C THR A 46 -20.54 -0.97 0.14
N ASP A 47 -20.86 -1.23 -1.13
CA ASP A 47 -19.95 -0.95 -2.25
C ASP A 47 -19.46 0.50 -2.29
N LYS A 48 -20.29 1.46 -1.85
CA LYS A 48 -19.95 2.89 -1.81
C LYS A 48 -18.98 3.19 -0.66
N GLU A 49 -19.24 2.65 0.52
CA GLU A 49 -18.36 2.82 1.68
C GLU A 49 -16.99 2.21 1.43
N TYR A 50 -16.94 0.98 0.88
CA TYR A 50 -15.68 0.35 0.55
C TYR A 50 -14.92 1.13 -0.53
N ALA A 51 -15.58 1.58 -1.60
CA ALA A 51 -14.93 2.39 -2.63
C ALA A 51 -14.33 3.70 -2.07
N SER A 52 -15.05 4.35 -1.16
CA SER A 52 -14.58 5.56 -0.47
C SER A 52 -13.36 5.26 0.42
N TRP A 53 -13.44 4.21 1.25
CA TRP A 53 -12.32 3.75 2.07
C TRP A 53 -11.10 3.39 1.21
N TYR A 54 -11.29 2.61 0.15
CA TYR A 54 -10.22 2.17 -0.76
C TYR A 54 -9.49 3.36 -1.38
N LYS A 55 -10.22 4.38 -1.83
CA LYS A 55 -9.63 5.60 -2.37
C LYS A 55 -8.79 6.34 -1.34
N GLY A 56 -9.29 6.48 -0.11
CA GLY A 56 -8.55 7.10 0.99
C GLY A 56 -7.34 6.28 1.45
N TYR A 57 -7.47 4.95 1.46
CA TYR A 57 -6.40 4.01 1.72
C TYR A 57 -5.27 4.16 0.70
N LEU A 58 -5.61 4.12 -0.59
CA LEU A 58 -4.65 4.20 -1.68
C LEU A 58 -3.87 5.51 -1.66
N LYS A 59 -4.56 6.64 -1.41
CA LYS A 59 -3.88 7.93 -1.26
C LYS A 59 -2.87 7.91 -0.11
N ARG A 60 -3.26 7.40 1.07
CA ARG A 60 -2.34 7.29 2.22
C ARG A 60 -1.19 6.32 1.94
N PHE A 61 -1.42 5.28 1.15
CA PHE A 61 -0.37 4.36 0.72
C PHE A 61 0.64 5.07 -0.17
N GLU A 62 0.19 5.79 -1.20
CA GLU A 62 1.03 6.59 -2.09
C GLU A 62 1.84 7.65 -1.32
N ASP A 63 1.19 8.35 -0.38
CA ASP A 63 1.81 9.37 0.46
C ASP A 63 2.89 8.79 1.41
N ARG A 64 2.82 7.50 1.79
CA ARG A 64 3.77 6.84 2.72
C ARG A 64 4.84 6.01 2.02
N VAL A 65 4.51 5.37 0.90
CA VAL A 65 5.39 4.40 0.24
C VAL A 65 6.59 5.09 -0.41
N MET A 66 6.40 6.25 -1.05
CA MET A 66 7.49 6.97 -1.70
C MET A 66 8.51 7.54 -0.70
N PRO A 67 8.11 8.20 0.40
CA PRO A 67 9.04 8.61 1.44
C PRO A 67 9.75 7.44 2.13
N PHE A 68 9.16 6.25 2.17
CA PHE A 68 9.82 5.04 2.64
C PHE A 68 10.93 4.61 1.68
N PHE A 69 10.65 4.55 0.37
CA PHE A 69 11.68 4.20 -0.61
C PHE A 69 12.88 5.14 -0.60
N PHE A 70 12.64 6.45 -0.53
CA PHE A 70 13.73 7.40 -0.39
C PHE A 70 14.58 7.19 0.87
N SER A 71 13.97 6.69 1.95
CA SER A 71 14.71 6.40 3.19
C SER A 71 15.57 5.14 3.13
N LEU A 72 15.38 4.25 2.15
CA LEU A 72 16.22 3.07 1.98
C LEU A 72 17.61 3.40 1.44
N VAL A 73 17.79 4.61 0.88
CA VAL A 73 19.09 5.15 0.47
C VAL A 73 19.47 6.28 1.42
N PRO A 74 20.48 6.13 2.29
CA PRO A 74 20.91 7.21 3.17
C PRO A 74 21.45 8.39 2.36
N MET A 75 21.08 9.62 2.74
CA MET A 75 21.49 10.83 2.01
C MET A 75 23.00 11.10 2.09
N ASP A 76 23.66 10.69 3.18
CA ASP A 76 25.06 10.98 3.47
C ASP A 76 26.00 9.77 3.28
N ASP A 77 25.59 8.74 2.53
CA ASP A 77 26.34 7.48 2.34
C ASP A 77 26.69 6.76 3.67
N ARG A 78 26.10 7.21 4.79
CA ARG A 78 26.28 6.70 6.15
C ARG A 78 24.98 6.09 6.65
N TYR A 79 25.02 4.80 6.91
CA TYR A 79 23.97 4.06 7.57
C TYR A 79 24.23 4.13 9.08
N ASP A 80 23.55 5.06 9.77
CA ASP A 80 23.73 5.31 11.20
C ASP A 80 22.43 5.12 12.01
N LYS A 81 22.50 5.36 13.33
CA LYS A 81 21.37 5.17 14.25
C LYS A 81 20.18 6.09 13.96
N GLU A 82 20.44 7.30 13.45
CA GLU A 82 19.39 8.25 13.13
C GLU A 82 18.64 7.80 11.88
N TRP A 83 19.38 7.40 10.84
CA TRP A 83 18.83 6.78 9.64
C TRP A 83 18.00 5.53 9.99
N ALA A 84 18.53 4.63 10.83
CA ALA A 84 17.83 3.41 11.22
C ALA A 84 16.54 3.69 12.00
N SER A 85 16.54 4.70 12.88
CA SER A 85 15.33 5.11 13.63
C SER A 85 14.26 5.71 12.72
N GLU A 86 14.64 6.55 11.75
CA GLU A 86 13.71 7.11 10.77
C GLU A 86 13.12 6.03 9.84
N LEU A 87 13.94 5.05 9.46
CA LEU A 87 13.50 3.90 8.68
C LEU A 87 12.48 3.05 9.45
N GLU A 88 12.71 2.82 10.75
CA GLU A 88 11.78 2.09 11.62
C GLU A 88 10.43 2.79 11.73
N LYS A 89 10.41 4.11 11.96
CA LYS A 89 9.16 4.90 11.98
C LYS A 89 8.37 4.79 10.67
N LYS A 90 9.05 4.84 9.53
CA LYS A 90 8.42 4.73 8.20
C LYS A 90 7.85 3.34 7.96
N ILE A 91 8.58 2.30 8.36
CA ILE A 91 8.11 0.91 8.30
C ILE A 91 6.87 0.72 9.17
N ASP A 92 6.89 1.19 10.41
CA ASP A 92 5.76 1.04 11.33
C ASP A 92 4.53 1.80 10.82
N SER A 93 4.72 3.00 10.26
CA SER A 93 3.63 3.75 9.61
C SER A 93 3.04 3.02 8.40
N LEU A 94 3.86 2.34 7.59
CA LEU A 94 3.36 1.53 6.47
C LEU A 94 2.65 0.27 6.97
N ARG A 95 3.18 -0.40 7.99
CA ARG A 95 2.56 -1.59 8.61
C ARG A 95 1.18 -1.28 9.16
N GLU A 96 1.05 -0.18 9.88
CA GLU A 96 -0.23 0.29 10.42
C GLU A 96 -1.27 0.42 9.30
N LEU A 97 -0.92 1.12 8.21
CA LEU A 97 -1.81 1.28 7.07
C LEU A 97 -2.15 -0.07 6.41
N LEU A 98 -1.14 -0.89 6.14
CA LEU A 98 -1.33 -2.17 5.45
C LEU A 98 -2.19 -3.15 6.28
N ASN A 99 -2.11 -3.08 7.62
CA ASN A 99 -2.97 -3.85 8.52
C ASN A 99 -4.46 -3.51 8.38
N GLU A 100 -4.84 -2.28 8.01
CA GLU A 100 -6.25 -1.91 7.82
C GLU A 100 -6.95 -2.81 6.80
N ALA A 101 -6.23 -3.27 5.76
CA ALA A 101 -6.78 -4.16 4.75
C ALA A 101 -7.14 -5.55 5.32
N LYS A 102 -6.38 -6.02 6.32
CA LYS A 102 -6.65 -7.26 7.07
C LYS A 102 -7.81 -7.07 8.05
N GLU A 103 -7.81 -5.96 8.78
CA GLU A 103 -8.89 -5.64 9.73
C GLU A 103 -10.25 -5.52 9.04
N ASN A 104 -10.26 -5.07 7.79
CA ASN A 104 -11.47 -4.94 7.00
C ASN A 104 -11.87 -6.21 6.24
N GLU A 105 -11.08 -7.29 6.26
CA GLU A 105 -11.29 -8.48 5.41
C GLU A 105 -12.71 -9.07 5.54
N ASN A 106 -13.23 -9.13 6.77
CA ASN A 106 -14.58 -9.65 7.04
C ASN A 106 -15.70 -8.65 6.73
N LYS A 107 -15.36 -7.37 6.53
CA LYS A 107 -16.30 -6.28 6.24
C LYS A 107 -16.36 -5.96 4.74
N VAL A 108 -15.55 -6.61 3.91
CA VAL A 108 -15.49 -6.30 2.47
C VAL A 108 -16.73 -6.83 1.73
N PRO A 109 -17.41 -6.00 0.93
CA PRO A 109 -18.49 -6.44 0.04
C PRO A 109 -17.97 -7.45 -0.98
N ASP A 110 -18.82 -8.39 -1.40
CA ASP A 110 -18.41 -9.49 -2.29
C ASP A 110 -17.81 -8.99 -3.61
N THR A 111 -18.32 -7.88 -4.14
CA THR A 111 -17.81 -7.18 -5.34
C THR A 111 -16.30 -6.86 -5.26
N TYR A 112 -15.80 -6.50 -4.07
CA TYR A 112 -14.44 -6.01 -3.88
C TYR A 112 -13.52 -7.02 -3.18
N LYS A 113 -14.00 -8.23 -2.85
CA LYS A 113 -13.19 -9.27 -2.19
C LYS A 113 -11.86 -9.54 -2.90
N LYS A 114 -11.89 -9.59 -4.24
CA LYS A 114 -10.69 -9.82 -5.04
C LYS A 114 -9.68 -8.68 -4.91
N ALA A 115 -10.14 -7.43 -5.02
CA ALA A 115 -9.28 -6.26 -4.82
C ALA A 115 -8.68 -6.25 -3.41
N ASN A 116 -9.48 -6.50 -2.37
CA ASN A 116 -8.97 -6.56 -0.99
C ASN A 116 -7.95 -7.69 -0.79
N SER A 117 -8.15 -8.84 -1.43
CA SER A 117 -7.20 -9.96 -1.33
C SER A 117 -5.79 -9.56 -1.82
N TYR A 118 -5.69 -8.70 -2.82
CA TYR A 118 -4.42 -8.17 -3.29
C TYR A 118 -3.79 -7.17 -2.29
N LEU A 119 -4.61 -6.36 -1.60
CA LEU A 119 -4.11 -5.51 -0.52
C LEU A 119 -3.54 -6.34 0.65
N VAL A 120 -4.23 -7.42 1.03
CA VAL A 120 -3.76 -8.35 2.06
C VAL A 120 -2.46 -9.05 1.64
N LYS A 121 -2.37 -9.50 0.39
CA LYS A 121 -1.12 -10.07 -0.16
C LYS A 121 0.02 -9.07 -0.18
N THR A 122 -0.27 -7.80 -0.46
CA THR A 122 0.74 -6.73 -0.38
C THR A 122 1.33 -6.64 1.03
N TYR A 123 0.49 -6.68 2.07
CA TYR A 123 0.96 -6.77 3.45
C TYR A 123 1.82 -8.02 3.67
N ASP A 124 1.32 -9.20 3.28
CA ASP A 124 2.00 -10.48 3.55
C ASP A 124 3.37 -10.56 2.87
N ASN A 125 3.52 -9.91 1.71
CA ASN A 125 4.77 -9.82 0.98
C ASN A 125 5.72 -8.75 1.55
N LEU A 126 5.20 -7.61 2.02
CA LEU A 126 6.02 -6.53 2.60
C LEU A 126 6.49 -6.81 4.03
N GLU A 127 5.69 -7.46 4.86
CA GLU A 127 6.01 -7.64 6.29
C GLU A 127 7.33 -8.40 6.52
N PRO A 128 7.64 -9.51 5.82
CA PRO A 128 8.95 -10.15 5.91
C PRO A 128 10.09 -9.24 5.47
N ILE A 129 9.87 -8.44 4.42
CA ILE A 129 10.87 -7.50 3.89
C ILE A 129 11.17 -6.42 4.93
N PHE A 130 10.13 -5.88 5.59
CA PHE A 130 10.29 -4.91 6.67
C PHE A 130 11.12 -5.48 7.83
N LYS A 131 10.87 -6.73 8.22
CA LYS A 131 11.68 -7.40 9.26
C LYS A 131 13.14 -7.54 8.84
N ASP A 132 13.39 -7.95 7.60
CA ASP A 132 14.74 -8.11 7.07
C ASP A 132 15.47 -6.76 6.98
N ILE A 133 14.79 -5.70 6.53
CA ILE A 133 15.33 -4.33 6.48
C ILE A 133 15.70 -3.86 7.89
N LEU A 134 14.82 -4.00 8.88
CA LEU A 134 15.10 -3.60 10.26
C LEU A 134 16.25 -4.39 10.87
N LYS A 135 16.38 -5.67 10.52
CA LYS A 135 17.49 -6.51 10.97
C LYS A 135 18.82 -5.99 10.42
N VAL A 136 18.88 -5.64 9.14
CA VAL A 136 20.07 -5.03 8.52
C VAL A 136 20.35 -3.67 9.16
N ALA A 137 19.34 -2.80 9.25
CA ALA A 137 19.51 -1.43 9.76
C ALA A 137 20.02 -1.33 11.21
N LYS A 138 19.86 -2.40 12.00
CA LYS A 138 20.33 -2.49 13.40
C LYS A 138 21.77 -3.01 13.53
N GLN A 139 22.45 -3.32 12.42
CA GLN A 139 23.85 -3.77 12.44
C GLN A 139 24.82 -2.59 12.67
N ASP A 140 25.99 -2.88 13.26
CA ASP A 140 27.02 -1.86 13.56
C ASP A 140 27.64 -1.22 12.30
N LYS A 141 27.62 -1.96 11.18
CA LYS A 141 28.05 -1.50 9.86
C LYS A 141 27.06 -2.04 8.85
N VAL A 142 26.49 -1.14 8.06
CA VAL A 142 25.61 -1.47 6.94
C VAL A 142 26.19 -0.81 5.71
N ASP A 143 26.29 -1.57 4.62
CA ASP A 143 26.62 -1.03 3.32
C ASP A 143 25.42 -1.10 2.37
N GLY A 144 25.60 -0.56 1.16
CA GLY A 144 24.52 -0.58 0.18
C GLY A 144 24.15 -1.99 -0.25
N ASP A 145 25.12 -2.90 -0.36
CA ASP A 145 24.88 -4.24 -0.90
C ASP A 145 24.05 -5.11 0.05
N ASP A 146 24.08 -4.82 1.34
CA ASP A 146 23.24 -5.43 2.37
C ASP A 146 21.73 -5.25 2.13
N LEU A 147 21.32 -4.22 1.38
CA LEU A 147 19.92 -3.94 1.02
C LEU A 147 19.56 -4.34 -0.43
N ASN A 148 20.45 -4.99 -1.19
CA ASN A 148 20.17 -5.38 -2.60
C ASN A 148 18.95 -6.31 -2.75
N PHE A 149 18.61 -7.09 -1.71
CA PHE A 149 17.45 -8.00 -1.72
C PHE A 149 16.10 -7.27 -1.79
N VAL A 150 16.07 -6.01 -1.35
CA VAL A 150 14.86 -5.20 -1.25
C VAL A 150 14.21 -5.02 -2.62
N ASP A 151 15.02 -4.79 -3.66
CA ASP A 151 14.53 -4.43 -4.99
C ASP A 151 13.60 -5.49 -5.59
N SER A 152 14.10 -6.73 -5.67
CA SER A 152 13.35 -7.85 -6.25
C SER A 152 12.10 -8.23 -5.45
N ARG A 153 12.18 -8.17 -4.11
CA ARG A 153 11.07 -8.60 -3.23
C ARG A 153 10.00 -7.52 -3.11
N MET A 154 10.38 -6.25 -3.08
CA MET A 154 9.42 -5.14 -3.05
C MET A 154 8.71 -4.95 -4.38
N THR A 155 9.39 -5.17 -5.51
CA THR A 155 8.75 -5.15 -6.84
C THR A 155 7.51 -6.04 -6.87
N LYS A 156 7.66 -7.30 -6.45
CA LYS A 156 6.55 -8.26 -6.39
C LYS A 156 5.43 -7.82 -5.45
N ALA A 157 5.77 -7.22 -4.32
CA ALA A 157 4.76 -6.72 -3.39
C ALA A 157 3.99 -5.52 -3.95
N LEU A 158 4.64 -4.65 -4.73
CA LEU A 158 3.98 -3.52 -5.40
C LEU A 158 3.12 -3.97 -6.60
N GLU A 159 3.44 -5.08 -7.25
CA GLU A 159 2.60 -5.67 -8.31
C GLU A 159 1.21 -6.06 -7.76
N ASP A 160 1.13 -6.59 -6.54
CA ASP A 160 -0.17 -6.86 -5.90
C ASP A 160 -0.99 -5.58 -5.71
N MET A 161 -0.36 -4.45 -5.33
CA MET A 161 -1.05 -3.16 -5.26
C MET A 161 -1.55 -2.68 -6.63
N VAL A 162 -0.77 -2.90 -7.70
CA VAL A 162 -1.20 -2.61 -9.08
C VAL A 162 -2.40 -3.47 -9.46
N HIS A 163 -2.40 -4.76 -9.10
CA HIS A 163 -3.54 -5.64 -9.33
C HIS A 163 -4.78 -5.22 -8.55
N ALA A 164 -4.64 -4.76 -7.30
CA ALA A 164 -5.75 -4.21 -6.54
C ALA A 164 -6.39 -3.00 -7.27
N LYS A 165 -5.57 -2.07 -7.78
CA LYS A 165 -6.04 -0.92 -8.56
C LYS A 165 -6.74 -1.35 -9.85
N ALA A 166 -6.17 -2.31 -10.57
CA ALA A 166 -6.75 -2.82 -11.80
C ALA A 166 -8.15 -3.42 -11.57
N GLU A 167 -8.34 -4.19 -10.50
CA GLU A 167 -9.66 -4.77 -10.20
C GLU A 167 -10.68 -3.71 -9.80
N VAL A 168 -10.29 -2.68 -9.02
CA VAL A 168 -11.20 -1.57 -8.69
C VAL A 168 -11.59 -0.78 -9.94
N THR A 169 -10.65 -0.54 -10.85
CA THR A 169 -10.96 0.10 -12.15
C THR A 169 -11.94 -0.74 -12.96
N LYS A 170 -11.72 -2.05 -13.05
CA LYS A 170 -12.62 -2.98 -13.74
C LYS A 170 -14.04 -2.93 -13.18
N ILE A 171 -14.19 -2.97 -11.85
CA ILE A 171 -15.50 -2.86 -11.18
C ILE A 171 -16.20 -1.54 -11.53
N ASN A 172 -15.45 -0.44 -11.58
CA ASN A 172 -16.00 0.87 -11.93
C ASN A 172 -16.45 0.92 -13.40
N ASP A 173 -15.67 0.35 -14.31
CA ASP A 173 -16.00 0.30 -15.75
C ASP A 173 -17.23 -0.56 -16.01
N GLU A 174 -17.34 -1.72 -15.36
CA GLU A 174 -18.52 -2.60 -15.42
C GLU A 174 -19.77 -1.86 -14.94
N LYS A 175 -19.72 -1.20 -13.78
CA LYS A 175 -20.82 -0.38 -13.25
C LYS A 175 -21.19 0.80 -14.14
N ALA A 176 -20.21 1.41 -14.83
CA ALA A 176 -20.48 2.50 -15.77
C ALA A 176 -21.17 1.99 -17.05
N SER A 177 -20.82 0.79 -17.51
CA SER A 177 -21.41 0.15 -18.68
C SER A 177 -22.83 -0.38 -18.45
N GLU A 178 -23.20 -0.67 -17.19
CA GLU A 178 -24.54 -1.08 -16.78
C GLU A 178 -25.55 0.07 -16.69
N LYS A 179 -25.10 1.34 -16.69
CA LYS A 179 -26.04 2.47 -16.78
C LYS A 179 -26.77 2.38 -18.13
N PRO A 180 -28.11 2.37 -18.16
CA PRO A 180 -28.84 2.18 -19.40
C PRO A 180 -28.48 3.29 -20.38
N LYS A 181 -28.12 2.91 -21.62
CA LYS A 181 -28.13 3.83 -22.76
C LYS A 181 -29.53 4.43 -22.81
N SER A 182 -29.65 5.69 -22.39
CA SER A 182 -30.88 6.46 -22.54
C SER A 182 -31.27 6.41 -24.01
N LYS A 183 -32.44 5.81 -24.30
CA LYS A 183 -33.13 5.94 -25.57
C LYS A 183 -33.56 7.39 -25.78
#